data_AF-A0A2G9TWG8-F1
#
_entry.id   AF-A0A2G9TWG8-F1
#
_cell.length_a   1.000
_cell.length_b   1.000
_cell.length_c   1.000
_cell.angle_alpha   90.00
_cell.angle_beta   90.00
_cell.angle_gamma   90.00
#
_symmetry.space_group_name_H-M   'P 1'
#
loop_
_entity.id
_entity.type
_entity.pdbx_description
1 polymer ?
#
loop_
_entity_poly.entity_id
_entity_poly.type
_entity_poly.pdbx_seq_one_letter_code
_entity_poly.pdbx_strand_id
1 'polypeptide(L)' 'MYEENFEGGREFLRVLNEVIGDFDELLDRPEFCHIEKIKTIGAAYMAASGLNPERKRNMEHPKEHLYQASQPSSLCSE' A
#
# COMPACT_ATOMS: atom_id res chain seq x y z
N MET A 1 14.54 -26.76 0.83
CA MET A 1 14.92 -25.89 -0.30
C MET A 1 13.63 -25.66 -1.08
N TYR A 2 13.24 -24.41 -1.27
CA TYR A 2 11.99 -24.08 -1.96
C TYR A 2 12.06 -24.63 -3.37
N GLU A 3 11.13 -25.51 -3.71
CA GLU A 3 11.15 -26.27 -4.94
C GLU A 3 10.79 -25.39 -6.13
N GLU A 4 11.80 -24.91 -6.86
CA GLU A 4 11.66 -24.30 -8.19
C GLU A 4 11.22 -25.32 -9.27
N ASN A 5 10.89 -26.57 -8.88
CA ASN A 5 10.72 -27.70 -9.80
C ASN A 5 9.27 -27.95 -10.25
N PHE A 6 8.29 -27.17 -9.81
CA PHE A 6 6.90 -27.26 -10.31
C PHE A 6 6.56 -26.06 -11.19
N GLU A 7 6.30 -26.30 -12.48
CA GLU A 7 5.84 -25.31 -13.47
C GLU A 7 6.65 -24.00 -13.56
N GLY A 8 7.97 -24.06 -13.34
CA GLY A 8 8.87 -22.91 -13.51
C GLY A 8 8.60 -21.75 -12.54
N GLY A 9 8.06 -22.06 -11.35
CA GLY A 9 7.75 -21.05 -10.34
C GLY A 9 6.56 -20.15 -10.68
N ARG A 10 5.77 -20.51 -11.70
CA ARG A 10 4.60 -19.74 -12.14
C ARG A 10 3.51 -19.67 -11.07
N GLU A 11 3.36 -20.73 -10.29
CA GLU A 11 2.42 -20.76 -9.17
C GLU A 11 2.79 -19.75 -8.08
N PHE A 12 4.08 -19.62 -7.77
CA PHE A 12 4.57 -18.60 -6.83
C PHE A 12 4.23 -17.19 -7.34
N LEU A 13 4.42 -16.92 -8.64
CA LEU A 13 4.05 -15.62 -9.22
C LEU A 13 2.54 -15.37 -9.19
N ARG A 14 1.71 -16.40 -9.36
CA ARG A 14 0.25 -16.27 -9.25
C ARG A 14 -0.15 -15.85 -7.83
N VAL A 15 0.32 -16.58 -6.82
CA VAL A 15 0.05 -16.27 -5.41
C VAL A 15 0.60 -14.89 -5.05
N LEU A 16 1.80 -14.54 -5.53
CA LEU A 16 2.36 -13.22 -5.29
C LEU A 16 1.49 -12.10 -5.89
N ASN A 17 0.99 -12.28 -7.11
CA ASN A 17 0.10 -11.33 -7.75
C ASN A 17 -1.25 -11.20 -7.02
N GLU A 18 -1.79 -12.31 -6.50
CA GLU A 18 -3.01 -12.29 -5.68
C GLU A 18 -2.79 -11.46 -4.41
N VAL A 19 -1.70 -11.71 -3.67
CA VAL A 19 -1.35 -10.94 -2.48
C VAL A 19 -1.13 -9.45 -2.79
N ILE A 20 -0.46 -9.12 -3.91
CA ILE A 20 -0.30 -7.72 -4.36
C ILE A 20 -1.66 -7.09 -4.66
N GLY A 21 -2.57 -7.84 -5.29
CA GLY A 21 -3.94 -7.40 -5.57
C GLY A 21 -4.69 -7.06 -4.30
N ASP A 22 -4.61 -7.91 -3.27
CA ASP A 22 -5.24 -7.64 -1.97
C ASP A 22 -4.71 -6.34 -1.32
N PHE A 23 -3.41 -6.05 -1.46
CA PHE A 23 -2.83 -4.79 -0.99
C PHE A 23 -3.28 -3.58 -1.81
N ASP A 24 -3.46 -3.74 -3.12
CA ASP A 24 -3.97 -2.68 -3.99
C ASP A 24 -5.43 -2.35 -3.63
N GLU A 25 -6.28 -3.38 -3.43
CA GLU A 25 -7.65 -3.20 -2.94
C GLU A 25 -7.72 -2.59 -1.54
N LEU A 26 -6.74 -2.88 -0.68
CA LEU A 26 -6.64 -2.25 0.63
C LEU A 26 -6.35 -0.75 0.51
N LEU A 27 -5.43 -0.35 -0.38
CA LEU A 27 -5.09 1.06 -0.58
C LEU A 27 -6.20 1.88 -1.25
N ASP A 28 -7.08 1.23 -2.02
CA ASP A 28 -8.25 1.88 -2.63
C ASP A 28 -9.34 2.27 -1.60
N ARG A 29 -9.24 1.79 -0.36
CA ARG A 29 -10.20 2.13 0.68
C ARG A 29 -10.02 3.58 1.14
N PRO A 30 -11.11 4.31 1.45
CA PRO A 30 -11.04 5.71 1.84
C PRO A 30 -10.16 5.92 3.07
N GLU A 31 -10.10 5.00 4.02
CA GLU A 31 -9.27 5.16 5.22
C GLU A 31 -7.77 5.16 4.94
N PHE A 32 -7.35 4.71 3.75
CA PHE A 32 -5.96 4.72 3.28
C PHE A 32 -5.71 5.75 2.16
N CYS A 33 -6.62 6.70 1.95
CA CYS A 33 -6.57 7.70 0.87
C CYS A 33 -5.30 8.61 0.86
N HIS A 34 -4.43 8.45 1.85
CA HIS A 34 -3.21 9.23 2.14
C HIS A 34 -1.93 8.44 1.91
N ILE A 35 -2.04 7.15 1.61
CA ILE A 35 -0.95 6.27 1.26
C ILE A 35 -0.99 6.08 -0.25
N GLU A 36 0.12 6.38 -0.93
CA GLU A 36 0.27 6.20 -2.36
C GLU A 36 1.25 5.06 -2.63
N LYS A 37 0.83 4.11 -3.48
CA LYS A 37 1.72 3.06 -3.98
C LYS A 37 2.79 3.67 -4.89
N ILE A 38 4.06 3.42 -4.58
CA ILE A 38 5.19 3.84 -5.43
C ILE A 38 5.40 2.81 -6.52
N LYS A 39 5.57 1.53 -6.16
CA LYS A 39 5.78 0.41 -7.08
C LYS A 39 5.83 -0.93 -6.34
N THR A 40 5.80 -2.00 -7.13
CA THR A 40 6.20 -3.34 -6.70
C THR A 40 7.45 -3.77 -7.48
N ILE A 41 8.46 -4.31 -6.79
CA ILE A 41 9.65 -4.92 -7.41
C ILE A 41 9.84 -6.32 -6.83
N GLY A 42 9.57 -7.35 -7.64
CA GLY A 42 9.53 -8.73 -7.15
C GLY A 42 8.52 -8.86 -6.01
N ALA A 43 8.96 -9.39 -4.87
CA ALA A 43 8.13 -9.50 -3.66
C ALA A 43 8.06 -8.21 -2.82
N ALA A 44 8.80 -7.14 -3.18
CA ALA A 44 8.81 -5.90 -2.42
C ALA A 44 7.69 -4.96 -2.88
N TYR A 45 6.76 -4.66 -1.99
CA TYR A 45 5.69 -3.67 -2.17
C TYR A 45 6.09 -2.34 -1.52
N MET A 46 6.11 -1.25 -2.29
CA MET A 46 6.55 0.07 -1.81
C MET A 46 5.39 1.06 -1.86
N ALA A 47 5.11 1.71 -0.74
CA ALA A 47 4.15 2.78 -0.62
C ALA A 47 4.70 3.90 0.28
N ALA A 48 4.17 5.10 0.13
CA ALA A 48 4.55 6.26 0.93
C ALA A 48 3.34 7.12 1.30
N SER A 49 3.42 7.79 2.45
CA SER A 49 2.43 8.76 2.89
C SER A 49 2.99 10.18 2.90
N GLY A 50 2.10 11.17 2.83
CA GLY A 50 2.50 12.58 2.84
C GLY A 50 3.21 13.02 1.55
N LEU A 51 2.76 12.53 0.39
CA LEU A 51 3.24 13.04 -0.90
C LEU A 51 2.37 14.23 -1.40
N ASN A 52 1.10 14.27 -1.01
CA ASN A 52 0.17 15.33 -1.40
C ASN A 52 0.44 16.66 -0.65
N PRO A 53 0.87 17.74 -1.35
CA PRO A 53 1.21 19.01 -0.73
C PRO A 53 -0.01 19.80 -0.26
N GLU A 54 -1.17 19.66 -0.92
CA GLU A 54 -2.41 20.31 -0.52
C GLU A 54 -2.85 19.78 0.85
N ARG A 55 -2.81 18.46 1.02
CA ARG A 55 -3.17 17.79 2.28
C ARG A 55 -2.17 18.08 3.39
N LYS A 56 -0.88 18.22 3.07
CA LYS A 56 0.14 18.65 4.05
C LYS A 56 -0.14 20.03 4.64
N ARG A 57 -0.69 20.96 3.84
CA ARG A 57 -1.03 22.30 4.35
C ARG A 57 -2.22 22.29 5.30
N ASN A 58 -3.08 21.28 5.17
CA ASN A 58 -4.29 21.13 5.99
C ASN A 58 -4.08 20.22 7.21
N MET A 59 -2.90 19.62 7.40
CA MET A 59 -2.59 18.84 8.60
C MET A 59 -2.32 19.77 9.79
N GLU A 60 -2.96 19.49 10.93
CA GLU A 60 -2.67 20.20 12.18
C GLU A 60 -1.29 19.82 12.74
N HIS A 61 -0.86 18.57 12.50
CA HIS A 61 0.41 18.08 13.02
C HIS A 61 1.39 17.66 11.90
N PRO A 62 2.68 18.08 11.93
CA PRO A 62 3.65 17.77 10.88
C PRO A 62 3.93 16.29 10.60
N LYS A 63 3.47 15.39 11.48
CA LYS A 63 3.65 13.92 11.41
C LYS A 63 2.33 13.17 11.36
N GLU A 64 1.21 13.84 11.15
CA GLU A 64 -0.11 13.23 11.16
C GLU A 64 -0.24 12.09 10.15
N HIS A 65 0.36 12.26 8.97
CA HIS A 65 0.42 11.24 7.92
C HIS A 65 1.14 9.93 8.32
N LEU A 66 1.96 9.91 9.38
CA LEU A 66 2.54 8.67 9.93
C LEU A 66 1.49 7.91 10.75
N TYR A 67 0.72 8.63 11.58
CA TYR A 67 -0.31 8.02 12.41
C TYR A 67 -1.44 7.47 11.55
N GLN A 68 -1.88 8.23 10.55
CA GLN A 68 -2.90 7.79 9.59
C GLN A 68 -2.42 6.61 8.72
N ALA A 69 -1.11 6.46 8.49
CA ALA A 69 -0.59 5.27 7.81
C ALA A 69 -0.66 4.00 8.68
N SER A 70 -0.68 4.16 10.00
CA SER A 70 -0.73 3.07 10.98
C SER A 70 -2.14 2.77 11.52
N GLN A 71 -3.10 3.66 11.27
CA GLN A 71 -4.47 3.61 11.81
C GLN A 71 -5.45 4.05 10.72
N PRO A 72 -6.49 3.26 10.38
CA PRO A 72 -7.49 3.68 9.42
C PRO A 72 -8.21 4.93 9.93
N SER A 73 -8.06 6.05 9.22
CA SER A 73 -8.68 7.30 9.63
C SER A 73 -10.12 7.35 9.11
N SER A 74 -11.08 7.59 10.00
CA SER A 74 -12.52 7.71 9.68
C SER A 74 -12.89 9.06 9.04
N LEU A 75 -11.92 9.83 8.54
CA LEU A 75 -12.08 11.21 8.07
C LEU A 75 -11.97 11.43 6.55
N CYS A 76 -11.66 10.41 5.73
CA CYS A 76 -11.78 10.55 4.27
C CYS A 76 -13.26 10.34 3.85
N SER A 77 -14.13 11.28 4.20
CA SER A 77 -15.49 11.37 3.65
C SER A 77 -15.84 12.84 3.50
N GLU A 78 -15.39 13.42 2.38
CA GLU A 78 -15.97 14.61 1.74
C GLU A 78 -15.97 14.40 0.22
#